data_AF-M3S6W5-F1
#
_entry.id   AF-M3S6W5-F1
#
_cell.length_a   1.000
_cell.length_b   1.000
_cell.length_c   1.000
_cell.angle_alpha   90.00
_cell.angle_beta   90.00
_cell.angle_gamma   90.00
#
_symmetry.space_group_name_H-M   'P 1'
#
loop_
_entity.id
_entity.type
_entity.pdbx_description
1 polymer ?
#
loop_
_entity_poly.entity_id
_entity_poly.type
_entity_poly.pdbx_seq_one_letter_code
_entity_poly.pdbx_strand_id
1 'polypeptide(L)'
;MSSMTVFEPTTPWKYEVIFGPSNDFLYKKNPSVKVKNPSPPNSSGKKTKKYWSFEQKMFAVEKVRLIGLTKAARFLQVTEPETYGDLSPSTLQYWIKQTKRSQ
;
A
#
# COMPACT_ATOMS: atom_id res chain seq x y z
N MET A 1 -30.84 -38.66 -13.03
CA MET A 1 -29.55 -38.12 -13.51
C MET A 1 -29.71 -36.62 -13.63
N SER A 2 -29.03 -35.82 -12.80
CA SER A 2 -29.14 -34.36 -12.86
C SER A 2 -28.37 -33.83 -14.06
N SER A 3 -29.08 -33.20 -14.99
CA SER A 3 -28.49 -32.54 -16.17
C SER A 3 -27.81 -31.25 -15.73
N MET A 4 -26.49 -31.15 -15.92
CA MET A 4 -25.77 -29.88 -15.73
C MET A 4 -26.07 -28.96 -16.90
N THR A 5 -26.66 -27.79 -16.63
CA THR A 5 -26.86 -26.75 -17.65
C THR A 5 -25.51 -26.16 -18.03
N VAL A 6 -25.11 -26.36 -19.28
CA VAL A 6 -23.88 -25.79 -19.85
C VAL A 6 -24.10 -24.29 -20.08
N PHE A 7 -23.13 -23.48 -19.68
CA PHE A 7 -23.16 -22.05 -19.93
C PHE A 7 -23.00 -21.78 -21.42
N GLU A 8 -24.05 -21.27 -22.06
CA GLU A 8 -23.96 -20.81 -23.45
C GLU A 8 -23.57 -19.33 -23.46
N PRO A 9 -22.45 -18.95 -24.11
CA PRO A 9 -22.07 -17.55 -24.22
C PRO A 9 -23.13 -16.80 -25.03
N THR A 10 -23.73 -15.78 -24.41
CA THR A 10 -24.71 -14.91 -25.07
C THR A 10 -24.10 -14.17 -26.24
N THR A 11 -24.85 -14.05 -27.33
CA THR A 11 -24.43 -13.30 -28.52
C THR A 11 -24.39 -11.78 -28.24
N PRO A 12 -23.30 -11.09 -28.64
CA PRO A 12 -23.03 -9.70 -28.22
C PRO A 12 -24.03 -8.66 -28.77
N TRP A 13 -24.81 -9.00 -29.80
CA TRP A 13 -25.83 -8.13 -30.41
C TRP A 13 -27.20 -8.19 -29.74
N LYS A 14 -27.37 -9.03 -28.70
CA LYS A 14 -28.65 -9.14 -27.98
C LYS A 14 -28.82 -8.07 -26.89
N TYR A 15 -27.78 -7.29 -26.62
CA TYR A 15 -27.82 -6.20 -25.65
C TYR A 15 -27.12 -4.97 -26.23
N GLU A 16 -27.63 -3.79 -25.92
CA GLU A 16 -26.92 -2.54 -26.13
C GLU A 16 -26.22 -2.15 -24.83
N VAL A 17 -24.92 -1.82 -24.92
CA VAL A 17 -24.16 -1.30 -23.78
C VAL A 17 -24.50 0.17 -23.63
N ILE A 18 -25.35 0.49 -22.66
CA ILE A 18 -25.67 1.87 -22.31
C ILE A 18 -24.48 2.43 -21.53
N PHE A 19 -23.63 3.22 -22.18
CA PHE A 19 -22.61 4.02 -21.51
C PHE A 19 -23.33 5.17 -20.76
N GLY A 20 -23.35 5.09 -19.43
CA GLY A 20 -23.78 6.20 -18.59
C GLY A 20 -22.86 7.42 -18.77
N PRO A 21 -23.31 8.63 -18.37
CA PRO A 21 -22.48 9.83 -18.49
C PRO A 21 -21.15 9.59 -17.79
N SER A 22 -20.08 9.65 -18.58
CA SER A 22 -18.71 9.74 -18.09
C SER A 22 -18.70 10.82 -17.02
N ASN A 23 -18.22 10.49 -15.82
CA ASN A 23 -17.86 11.52 -14.86
C ASN A 23 -16.59 12.21 -15.39
N ASP A 24 -16.74 13.00 -16.45
CA ASP A 24 -15.82 14.05 -16.90
C ASP A 24 -15.89 15.23 -15.92
N PHE A 25 -15.83 14.93 -14.62
CA PHE A 25 -15.67 15.95 -13.61
C PHE A 25 -14.20 16.41 -13.60
N LEU A 26 -13.99 17.42 -14.45
CA LEU A 26 -13.14 18.58 -14.20
C LEU A 26 -11.63 18.44 -14.48
N TYR A 27 -11.23 17.97 -15.66
CA TYR A 27 -9.98 18.44 -16.25
C TYR A 27 -10.25 19.72 -17.08
N LYS A 28 -10.23 20.85 -16.38
CA LYS A 28 -10.25 22.17 -17.00
C LYS A 28 -9.00 22.31 -17.87
N LYS A 29 -9.19 22.25 -19.20
CA LYS A 29 -8.15 22.43 -20.22
C LYS A 29 -7.63 23.87 -20.15
N ASN A 30 -6.52 24.09 -19.42
CA ASN A 30 -5.84 25.38 -19.42
C ASN A 30 -5.07 25.58 -20.74
N PRO A 31 -5.00 26.81 -21.27
CA PRO A 31 -4.27 27.09 -22.51
C PRO A 31 -2.79 26.77 -22.33
N SER A 32 -2.18 26.24 -23.39
CA SER A 32 -0.79 25.78 -23.44
C SER A 32 0.19 26.95 -23.24
N VAL A 33 0.43 27.34 -22.00
CA VAL A 33 1.56 28.17 -21.60
C VAL A 33 2.78 27.27 -21.55
N LYS A 34 3.84 27.59 -22.30
CA LYS A 34 5.16 26.98 -22.13
C LYS A 34 5.70 27.34 -20.75
N VAL A 35 5.21 26.69 -19.72
CA VAL A 35 5.82 26.70 -18.40
C VAL A 35 7.02 25.78 -18.51
N LYS A 36 8.21 26.33 -18.28
CA LYS A 36 9.39 25.51 -17.96
C LYS A 36 9.01 24.75 -16.68
N ASN A 37 8.48 23.54 -16.83
CA ASN A 37 8.15 22.70 -15.68
C ASN A 37 9.45 22.56 -14.89
N PRO A 38 9.53 23.06 -13.64
CA PRO A 38 10.61 22.62 -12.78
C PRO A 38 10.45 21.11 -12.72
N SER A 39 11.47 20.38 -13.20
CA SER A 39 11.63 18.96 -12.91
C SER A 39 11.27 18.76 -11.44
N PRO A 40 10.58 17.68 -11.05
CA PRO A 40 10.54 17.28 -9.65
C PRO A 40 11.98 17.39 -9.14
N PRO A 41 12.24 18.05 -8.00
CA PRO A 41 13.59 18.07 -7.48
C PRO A 41 13.99 16.60 -7.41
N ASN A 42 15.00 16.22 -8.18
CA ASN A 42 15.68 14.94 -8.05
C ASN A 42 16.37 14.99 -6.69
N SER A 43 15.56 14.89 -5.63
CA SER A 43 15.99 14.47 -4.32
C SER A 43 16.21 12.96 -4.44
N SER A 44 17.22 12.59 -5.22
CA SER A 44 17.98 11.38 -5.01
C SER A 44 18.87 11.56 -3.77
N GLY A 45 18.37 12.28 -2.75
CA GLY A 45 18.92 12.30 -1.42
C GLY A 45 18.98 10.85 -1.01
N LYS A 46 20.20 10.32 -0.98
CA LYS A 46 20.48 8.92 -0.68
C LYS A 46 19.71 8.62 0.60
N LYS A 47 18.61 7.87 0.50
CA LYS A 47 17.86 7.43 1.68
C LYS A 47 18.88 6.67 2.52
N THR A 48 19.35 7.30 3.60
CA THR A 48 20.30 6.67 4.49
C THR A 48 19.60 5.40 4.97
N LYS A 49 20.27 4.25 4.80
CA LYS A 49 19.69 2.97 5.22
C LYS A 49 19.41 3.10 6.71
N LYS A 50 18.13 3.13 7.07
CA LYS A 50 17.72 3.23 8.46
C LYS A 50 18.01 1.90 9.13
N TYR A 51 18.86 1.93 10.14
CA TYR A 51 19.17 0.76 10.95
C TYR A 51 18.39 0.85 12.25
N TRP A 52 17.52 -0.12 12.50
CA TRP A 52 16.84 -0.25 13.78
C TRP A 52 17.71 -1.02 14.76
N SER A 53 17.84 -0.48 15.98
CA SER A 53 18.57 -1.13 17.07
C SER A 53 17.84 -2.40 17.51
N PHE A 54 18.52 -3.29 18.24
CA PHE A 54 17.90 -4.49 18.77
C PHE A 54 16.73 -4.17 19.71
N GLU A 55 16.90 -3.16 20.57
CA GLU A 55 15.87 -2.69 21.50
C GLU A 55 14.61 -2.21 20.78
N GLN A 56 14.78 -1.42 19.72
CA GLN A 56 13.66 -0.94 18.89
C GLN A 56 12.89 -2.11 18.25
N LYS A 57 13.62 -3.12 17.74
CA LYS A 57 13.00 -4.32 17.17
C LYS A 57 12.21 -5.10 18.22
N MET A 58 12.77 -5.27 19.42
CA MET A 58 12.12 -5.98 20.52
C MET A 58 10.86 -5.27 21.00
N PHE A 59 10.93 -3.94 21.18
CA PHE A 59 9.76 -3.13 21.53
C PHE A 59 8.65 -3.25 20.47
N ALA A 60 9.01 -3.17 19.19
CA ALA A 60 8.04 -3.32 18.11
C ALA A 60 7.38 -4.71 18.11
N VAL A 61 8.16 -5.78 18.35
CA VAL A 61 7.64 -7.16 18.46
C VAL A 61 6.74 -7.33 19.68
N GLU A 62 7.07 -6.71 20.81
CA GLU A 62 6.22 -6.72 22.00
C GLU A 62 4.86 -6.08 21.73
N LYS A 63 4.83 -4.92 21.05
CA LYS A 63 3.57 -4.30 20.62
C LYS A 63 2.74 -5.20 19.73
N VAL A 64 3.37 -5.99 18.85
CA VAL A 64 2.64 -6.97 18.04
C VAL A 64 1.94 -8.03 18.89
N ARG A 65 2.58 -8.49 19.97
CA ARG A 65 1.95 -9.47 20.88
C ARG A 65 0.72 -8.90 21.59
N LEU A 66 0.70 -7.59 21.86
CA LEU A 66 -0.40 -6.92 22.55
C LEU A 66 -1.59 -6.60 21.65
N ILE A 67 -1.35 -6.02 20.46
CA ILE A 67 -2.42 -5.46 19.61
C ILE A 67 -2.53 -6.10 18.23
N GLY A 68 -1.62 -7.02 17.89
CA GLY A 68 -1.56 -7.69 16.58
C GLY A 68 -0.77 -6.92 15.53
N LEU A 69 -0.30 -7.63 14.49
CA LEU A 69 0.72 -7.15 13.54
C LEU A 69 0.33 -5.84 12.84
N THR A 70 -0.84 -5.81 12.19
CA THR A 70 -1.27 -4.67 11.36
C THR A 70 -1.54 -3.43 12.20
N LYS A 71 -2.14 -3.61 13.39
CA LYS A 71 -2.41 -2.52 14.32
C LYS A 71 -1.12 -2.00 14.94
N ALA A 72 -0.18 -2.89 15.30
CA ALA A 72 1.13 -2.50 15.84
C ALA A 72 1.95 -1.68 14.86
N ALA A 73 2.01 -2.06 13.58
CA ALA A 73 2.73 -1.29 12.57
C ALA A 73 2.19 0.14 12.45
N ARG A 74 0.86 0.31 12.36
CA ARG A 74 0.24 1.64 12.31
C ARG A 74 0.44 2.41 13.61
N PHE A 75 0.30 1.75 14.75
CA PHE A 75 0.51 2.37 16.05
C PHE A 75 1.91 2.95 16.15
N LEU A 76 2.95 2.17 15.84
CA LEU A 76 4.35 2.60 15.88
C LEU A 76 4.64 3.76 14.92
N GLN A 77 4.07 3.73 13.71
CA GLN A 77 4.17 4.83 12.75
C GLN A 77 3.55 6.13 13.28
N VAL A 78 2.44 6.05 14.02
CA VAL A 78 1.73 7.21 14.56
C VAL A 78 2.40 7.74 15.82
N THR A 79 2.81 6.87 16.74
CA THR A 79 3.39 7.27 18.02
C THR A 79 4.82 7.74 17.90
N GLU A 80 5.62 7.10 17.04
CA GLU A 80 7.03 7.38 16.86
C GLU A 80 7.39 7.45 15.37
N PRO A 81 6.86 8.46 14.63
CA PRO A 81 7.08 8.60 13.20
C PRO A 81 8.57 8.79 12.85
N GLU A 82 9.35 9.45 13.72
CA GLU A 82 10.79 9.61 13.51
C GLU A 82 11.54 8.28 13.49
N THR A 83 11.10 7.28 14.25
CA THR A 83 11.76 5.97 14.34
C THR A 83 11.14 4.96 13.37
N TYR A 84 9.81 4.89 13.32
CA TYR A 84 9.07 3.84 12.60
C TYR A 84 8.24 4.36 11.42
N GLY A 85 8.41 5.61 10.97
CA GLY A 85 7.64 6.15 9.84
C GLY A 85 7.71 5.29 8.57
N ASP A 86 8.86 4.69 8.29
CA ASP A 86 9.06 3.78 7.15
C ASP A 86 8.83 2.29 7.49
N LEU A 87 8.36 1.97 8.69
CA LEU A 87 8.18 0.59 9.14
C LEU A 87 6.99 -0.05 8.44
N SER A 88 7.23 -1.00 7.54
CA SER A 88 6.16 -1.77 6.91
C SER A 88 5.71 -2.96 7.78
N PRO A 89 4.45 -3.43 7.63
CA PRO A 89 3.99 -4.66 8.29
C PRO A 89 4.83 -5.90 7.95
N SER A 90 5.37 -5.98 6.72
CA SER A 90 6.23 -7.07 6.28
C SER A 90 7.60 -7.08 7.00
N THR A 91 8.18 -5.91 7.23
CA THR A 91 9.42 -5.75 8.02
C THR A 91 9.18 -6.20 9.46
N LEU A 92 8.06 -5.79 10.04
CA LEU A 92 7.68 -6.19 11.40
C LEU A 92 7.43 -7.70 11.50
N GLN A 93 6.79 -8.30 10.50
CA GLN A 93 6.59 -9.75 10.40
C GLN A 93 7.93 -10.51 10.32
N TYR A 94 8.88 -9.97 9.57
CA TYR A 94 10.23 -10.53 9.47
C TYR A 94 10.92 -10.58 10.84
N TRP A 95 10.86 -9.52 11.64
CA TRP A 95 11.44 -9.52 12.99
C TRP A 95 10.79 -10.55 13.91
N ILE A 96 9.47 -10.70 13.86
CA ILE A 96 8.77 -11.75 14.63
C ILE A 96 9.30 -13.14 14.24
N LYS A 97 9.45 -13.40 12.94
CA LYS A 97 10.00 -14.69 12.47
C LYS A 97 11.45 -14.89 12.93
N GLN A 98 12.27 -13.85 12.96
CA GLN A 98 13.63 -13.94 13.47
C GLN A 98 13.67 -14.27 14.96
N THR A 99 12.85 -13.59 15.78
CA THR A 99 12.83 -13.85 17.24
C THR A 99 12.42 -15.28 17.59
N LYS A 100 11.58 -15.92 16.78
CA LYS A 100 11.17 -17.33 16.97
C LYS A 100 12.27 -18.35 16.68
N ARG A 101 13.32 -17.99 15.93
CA ARG A 101 14.42 -18.89 15.57
C ARG A 101 15.59 -18.83 16.55
N SER A 102 15.60 -17.85 17.47
CA SER A 102 16.66 -17.66 18.47
C SER A 102 16.23 -18.09 19.88
N GLN A 103 15.07 -18.73 20.02
CA GLN A 103 14.67 -19.47 21.22
C GLN A 103 14.82 -20.97 20.95
#